data_AF-A0A3D5TID9-F1
#
_entry.id   AF-A0A3D5TID9-F1
#
_cell.length_a   1.000
_cell.length_b   1.000
_cell.length_c   1.000
_cell.angle_alpha   90.00
_cell.angle_beta   90.00
_cell.angle_gamma   90.00
#
_symmetry.space_group_name_H-M   'P 1'
#
loop_
_entity.id
_entity.type
_entity.pdbx_description
1 polymer ?
#
loop_
_entity_poly.entity_id
_entity_poly.type
_entity_poly.pdbx_seq_one_letter_code
_entity_poly.pdbx_strand_id
1 'polypeptide(L)'
;MAFKIGFTADHKRTQCEESAYQARQHTDAPHPSVVQVYFESRDRSWTYYNDRFDLHEGDLVYVEGKLEGVRGRVVEISYNFRIKLADYKRVIAVADTAVHGEFYVAGSHFVTFDRAAIPAEKAALWFMAPDKPEDEYASGQDETSFPLSDLKAMKAPNPAVERGLAYFVKDMVRYLCVDGTKGRAIVEGSRAYEVNFTYCGGEVSGLTCSCFCGGSCKHEVAAMMQLKNTLELIEKNYAEVYRRSGYFAAVPKETLFSFTVDGMERGRLTL
;
A
#
# COMPACT_ATOMS: atom_id res chain seq x y z
N MET A 1 -16.93 -33.10 -12.29
CA MET A 1 -15.50 -33.26 -11.95
C MET A 1 -15.04 -31.93 -11.36
N ALA A 2 -14.68 -31.92 -10.08
CA ALA A 2 -14.31 -30.71 -9.36
C ALA A 2 -12.83 -30.40 -9.59
N PHE A 3 -12.52 -29.27 -10.21
CA PHE A 3 -11.14 -28.79 -10.31
C PHE A 3 -10.71 -28.27 -8.94
N LYS A 4 -9.63 -28.85 -8.40
CA LYS A 4 -8.96 -28.34 -7.20
C LYS A 4 -8.17 -27.10 -7.59
N ILE A 5 -8.47 -25.99 -6.91
CA ILE A 5 -7.66 -24.76 -6.92
C ILE A 5 -6.44 -25.05 -6.04
N GLY A 6 -5.24 -24.89 -6.60
CA GLY A 6 -3.99 -25.16 -5.87
C GLY A 6 -2.84 -24.32 -6.40
N PHE A 7 -2.15 -23.65 -5.48
CA PHE A 7 -0.86 -23.01 -5.70
C PHE A 7 0.22 -24.09 -5.59
N THR A 8 0.53 -24.73 -6.71
CA THR A 8 1.63 -25.70 -6.76
C THR A 8 2.35 -25.59 -8.08
N ALA A 9 3.66 -25.40 -8.02
CA ALA A 9 4.54 -25.46 -9.17
C ALA A 9 4.66 -26.92 -9.63
N ASP A 10 4.09 -27.23 -10.79
CA ASP A 10 4.23 -28.56 -11.40
C ASP A 10 5.47 -28.57 -12.30
N HIS A 11 6.53 -29.26 -11.86
CA HIS A 11 7.76 -29.43 -12.62
C HIS A 11 7.55 -30.45 -13.75
N LYS A 12 7.32 -29.96 -14.97
CA LYS A 12 7.63 -30.72 -16.19
C LYS A 12 8.95 -30.25 -16.78
N ARG A 13 9.98 -31.07 -16.54
CA ARG A 13 11.31 -30.97 -17.15
C ARG A 13 11.19 -30.87 -18.67
N THR A 14 11.55 -29.72 -19.21
CA THR A 14 12.08 -29.60 -20.57
C THR A 14 13.41 -28.90 -20.44
N GLN A 15 14.49 -29.69 -20.48
CA GLN A 15 15.87 -29.22 -20.44
C GLN A 15 16.16 -28.44 -21.72
N CYS A 16 15.89 -27.14 -21.74
CA CYS A 16 16.59 -26.14 -22.56
C CYS A 16 16.01 -24.73 -22.31
N GLU A 17 15.84 -24.29 -21.06
CA GLU A 17 15.48 -22.87 -20.74
C GLU A 17 15.66 -22.55 -19.24
N GLU A 18 16.59 -23.22 -18.57
CA GLU A 18 16.79 -23.13 -17.12
C GLU A 18 17.65 -21.92 -16.66
N SER A 19 17.82 -20.88 -17.48
CA SER A 19 18.71 -19.74 -17.13
C SER A 19 18.12 -18.33 -17.22
N ALA A 20 16.79 -18.16 -17.30
CA ALA A 20 16.20 -16.81 -17.37
C ALA A 20 15.07 -16.54 -16.35
N TYR A 21 14.81 -17.47 -15.44
CA TYR A 21 13.85 -17.27 -14.35
C TYR A 21 14.57 -16.96 -13.04
N GLN A 22 15.27 -15.84 -13.02
CA GLN A 22 15.40 -15.09 -11.78
C GLN A 22 14.18 -14.16 -11.73
N ALA A 23 13.25 -14.42 -10.81
CA ALA A 23 12.50 -13.33 -10.20
C ALA A 23 13.57 -12.28 -9.86
N ARG A 24 13.46 -11.06 -10.42
CA ARG A 24 14.47 -10.03 -10.26
C ARG A 24 14.55 -9.69 -8.77
N GLN A 25 15.41 -10.42 -8.07
CA GLN A 25 15.89 -10.04 -6.76
C GLN A 25 16.62 -8.74 -7.03
N HIS A 26 16.10 -7.63 -6.52
CA HIS A 26 16.92 -6.44 -6.36
C HIS A 26 18.20 -6.92 -5.71
N THR A 27 19.33 -6.76 -6.40
CA THR A 27 20.61 -6.88 -5.73
C THR A 27 20.62 -5.75 -4.71
N ASP A 28 20.44 -6.08 -3.42
CA ASP A 28 20.30 -5.12 -2.31
C ASP A 28 21.50 -4.16 -2.15
N ALA A 29 22.56 -4.33 -2.94
CA ALA A 29 23.71 -3.45 -2.92
C ALA A 29 23.38 -2.14 -3.68
N PRO A 30 23.44 -0.98 -3.03
CA PRO A 30 23.24 0.30 -3.70
C PRO A 30 24.17 0.46 -4.92
N HIS A 31 23.61 0.83 -6.07
CA HIS A 31 24.40 1.16 -7.27
C HIS A 31 24.28 2.66 -7.56
N PRO A 32 25.33 3.46 -7.31
CA PRO A 32 25.29 4.89 -7.59
C PRO A 32 24.94 5.18 -9.05
N SER A 33 23.99 6.09 -9.27
CA SER A 33 23.45 6.42 -10.58
C SER A 33 22.90 7.85 -10.64
N VAL A 34 22.84 8.40 -11.84
CA VAL A 34 22.07 9.60 -12.15
C VAL A 34 20.81 9.17 -12.89
N VAL A 35 19.65 9.50 -12.35
CA VAL A 35 18.36 9.02 -12.86
C VAL A 35 17.48 10.16 -13.33
N GLN A 36 16.72 9.93 -14.40
CA GLN A 36 15.59 10.79 -14.76
C GLN A 36 14.31 10.22 -14.16
N VAL A 37 13.62 11.06 -13.38
CA VAL A 37 12.36 10.70 -12.73
C VAL A 37 11.23 11.54 -13.31
N TYR A 38 10.26 10.87 -13.91
CA TYR A 38 9.03 11.46 -14.46
C TYR A 38 7.98 11.65 -13.36
N PHE A 39 7.35 12.83 -13.32
CA PHE A 39 6.27 13.14 -12.40
C PHE A 39 5.01 13.50 -13.17
N GLU A 40 3.97 12.68 -13.03
CA GLU A 40 2.69 12.86 -13.70
C GLU A 40 2.04 14.20 -13.37
N SER A 41 2.16 14.68 -12.13
CA SER A 41 1.60 15.97 -11.70
C SER A 41 2.15 17.19 -12.47
N ARG A 42 3.28 17.04 -13.16
CA ARG A 42 3.93 18.11 -13.93
C ARG A 42 4.18 17.74 -15.39
N ASP A 43 3.83 16.52 -15.80
CA ASP A 43 4.07 15.99 -17.15
C ASP A 43 5.52 16.22 -17.62
N ARG A 44 6.50 15.94 -16.73
CA ARG A 44 7.92 16.21 -17.00
C ARG A 44 8.83 15.35 -16.13
N SER A 45 10.03 15.10 -16.66
CA SER A 45 11.13 14.44 -15.94
C SER A 45 12.17 15.43 -15.40
N TRP A 46 12.75 15.09 -14.25
CA TRP A 46 13.90 15.79 -13.65
C TRP A 46 15.01 14.82 -13.28
N THR A 47 16.23 15.33 -13.24
CA THR A 47 17.42 14.55 -12.93
C THR A 47 17.72 14.55 -11.44
N TYR A 48 17.96 13.36 -10.88
CA TYR A 48 18.31 13.14 -9.48
C TYR A 48 19.54 12.25 -9.38
N TYR A 49 20.23 12.37 -8.25
CA TYR A 49 21.31 11.47 -7.87
C TYR A 49 20.78 10.35 -6.98
N ASN A 50 21.23 9.13 -7.20
CA ASN A 50 20.95 7.98 -6.37
C ASN A 50 22.28 7.37 -5.91
N ASP A 51 22.40 7.13 -4.61
CA ASP A 51 23.53 6.41 -4.00
C ASP A 51 23.08 5.35 -2.99
N ARG A 52 21.77 5.09 -2.90
CA ARG A 52 21.16 4.26 -1.85
C ARG A 52 20.43 3.04 -2.36
N PHE A 53 20.08 3.01 -3.64
CA PHE A 53 19.21 1.97 -4.21
C PHE A 53 19.82 1.41 -5.49
N ASP A 54 19.46 0.17 -5.80
CA ASP A 54 19.68 -0.43 -7.12
C ASP A 54 18.42 -0.17 -7.97
N LEU A 55 18.41 0.99 -8.62
CA LEU A 55 17.25 1.47 -9.37
C LEU A 55 17.20 0.86 -10.78
N HIS A 56 15.98 0.60 -11.23
CA HIS A 56 15.64 0.14 -12.57
C HIS A 56 14.61 1.07 -13.23
N GLU A 57 14.56 1.07 -14.56
CA GLU A 57 13.52 1.78 -15.30
C GLU A 57 12.14 1.21 -14.91
N GLY A 58 11.19 2.10 -14.66
CA GLY A 58 9.86 1.77 -14.17
C GLY A 58 9.71 1.82 -12.66
N ASP A 59 10.80 1.88 -11.88
CA ASP A 59 10.74 1.96 -10.42
C ASP A 59 9.98 3.20 -9.96
N LEU A 60 9.13 3.00 -8.95
CA LEU A 60 8.41 4.08 -8.28
C LEU A 60 9.27 4.63 -7.16
N VAL A 61 9.50 5.94 -7.16
CA VAL A 61 10.46 6.58 -6.24
C VAL A 61 9.92 7.87 -5.65
N TYR A 62 10.48 8.23 -4.49
CA TYR A 62 10.35 9.56 -3.89
C TYR A 62 11.70 10.26 -3.90
N VAL A 63 11.67 11.60 -4.01
CA VAL A 63 12.87 12.42 -4.17
C VAL A 63 12.87 13.61 -3.21
N GLU A 64 14.06 14.16 -2.95
CA GLU A 64 14.23 15.43 -2.25
C GLU A 64 13.83 16.64 -3.12
N GLY A 65 13.46 17.74 -2.46
CA GLY A 65 13.31 19.05 -3.08
C GLY A 65 11.87 19.43 -3.37
N LYS A 66 11.61 20.13 -4.47
CA LYS A 66 10.29 20.73 -4.73
C LYS A 66 9.18 19.74 -5.06
N LEU A 67 9.55 18.51 -5.43
CA LEU A 67 8.62 17.41 -5.74
C LEU A 67 8.64 16.35 -4.64
N GLU A 68 9.17 16.70 -3.46
CA GLU A 68 9.11 15.85 -2.30
C GLU A 68 7.65 15.59 -1.89
N GLY A 69 7.38 14.37 -1.41
CA GLY A 69 6.02 13.89 -1.17
C GLY A 69 5.27 13.44 -2.42
N VAL A 70 5.75 13.75 -3.62
CA VAL A 70 5.15 13.34 -4.89
C VAL A 70 5.84 12.08 -5.38
N ARG A 71 5.05 11.06 -5.74
CA ARG A 71 5.55 9.84 -6.35
C ARG A 71 6.01 10.11 -7.78
N GLY A 72 7.23 9.68 -8.11
CA GLY A 72 7.78 9.72 -9.45
C GLY A 72 8.06 8.32 -9.98
N ARG A 73 8.30 8.21 -11.30
CA ARG A 73 8.71 6.96 -11.96
C ARG A 73 10.06 7.15 -12.63
N VAL A 74 11.00 6.24 -12.41
CA VAL A 74 12.30 6.25 -13.10
C VAL A 74 12.07 5.92 -14.57
N VAL A 75 12.58 6.76 -15.47
CA VAL A 75 12.44 6.59 -16.93
C VAL A 75 13.76 6.43 -17.65
N GLU A 76 14.87 6.81 -17.03
CA GLU A 76 16.21 6.64 -17.59
C GLU A 76 17.24 6.57 -16.45
N ILE A 77 18.27 5.75 -16.62
CA ILE A 77 19.35 5.58 -15.65
C ILE A 77 20.70 5.70 -16.35
N SER A 78 21.59 6.51 -15.78
CA SER A 78 22.97 6.65 -16.21
C SER A 78 23.94 6.27 -15.10
N TYR A 79 24.78 5.27 -15.38
CA TYR A 79 25.87 4.84 -14.48
C TYR A 79 27.22 5.51 -14.80
N ASN A 80 27.33 6.14 -15.98
CA ASN A 80 28.55 6.83 -16.42
C ASN A 80 28.35 8.34 -16.30
N PHE A 81 28.68 8.91 -15.13
CA PHE A 81 28.44 10.32 -14.86
C PHE A 81 29.59 10.98 -14.10
N ARG A 82 29.71 12.30 -14.28
CA ARG A 82 30.54 13.18 -13.45
C ARG A 82 29.71 14.40 -13.08
N ILE A 83 29.24 14.44 -11.83
CA ILE A 83 28.37 15.50 -11.30
C ILE A 83 29.00 16.17 -10.09
N LYS A 84 28.55 17.38 -9.76
CA LYS A 84 28.79 17.99 -8.45
C LYS A 84 27.60 17.68 -7.56
N LEU A 85 27.80 16.98 -6.44
CA LEU A 85 26.69 16.57 -5.56
C LEU A 85 25.86 17.75 -5.04
N ALA A 86 26.44 18.94 -4.91
CA ALA A 86 25.73 20.15 -4.49
C ALA A 86 24.64 20.61 -5.48
N ASP A 87 24.74 20.21 -6.75
CA ASP A 87 23.82 20.64 -7.81
C ASP A 87 22.62 19.67 -7.97
N TYR A 88 22.63 18.52 -7.28
CA TYR A 88 21.65 17.46 -7.47
C TYR A 88 20.89 17.14 -6.18
N LYS A 89 19.58 16.95 -6.31
CA LYS A 89 18.73 16.36 -5.26
C LYS A 89 18.77 14.84 -5.35
N ARG A 90 18.43 14.17 -4.24
CA ARG A 90 18.57 12.72 -4.12
C ARG A 90 17.25 11.98 -4.23
N VAL A 91 17.33 10.72 -4.66
CA VAL A 91 16.26 9.73 -4.43
C VAL A 91 16.30 9.31 -2.96
N ILE A 92 15.14 9.36 -2.29
CA ILE A 92 15.02 9.10 -0.84
C ILE A 92 14.36 7.78 -0.50
N ALA A 93 13.52 7.25 -1.40
CA ALA A 93 12.86 5.97 -1.21
C ALA A 93 12.45 5.37 -2.56
N VAL A 94 12.32 4.04 -2.56
CA VAL A 94 11.78 3.24 -3.65
C VAL A 94 10.57 2.48 -3.11
N ALA A 95 9.46 2.54 -3.83
CA ALA A 95 8.25 1.82 -3.49
C ALA A 95 8.32 0.42 -4.13
N ASP A 96 8.48 -0.60 -3.28
CA ASP A 96 8.50 -2.00 -3.71
C ASP A 96 7.11 -2.43 -4.17
N THR A 97 6.95 -2.66 -5.47
CA THR A 97 5.70 -3.11 -6.10
C THR A 97 5.62 -4.63 -6.29
N ALA A 98 6.64 -5.38 -5.87
CA ALA A 98 6.63 -6.83 -5.96
C ALA A 98 5.69 -7.41 -4.90
N VAL A 99 4.70 -8.16 -5.36
CA VAL A 99 3.70 -8.79 -4.51
C VAL A 99 3.68 -10.28 -4.80
N HIS A 100 3.77 -11.08 -3.74
CA HIS A 100 3.79 -12.54 -3.82
C HIS A 100 2.92 -13.13 -2.73
N GLY A 101 1.95 -13.98 -3.10
CA GLY A 101 1.09 -14.64 -2.13
C GLY A 101 -0.25 -15.00 -2.72
N GLU A 102 -1.12 -15.56 -1.89
CA GLU A 102 -2.49 -15.87 -2.26
C GLU A 102 -3.42 -14.68 -2.01
N PHE A 103 -4.27 -14.39 -3.01
CA PHE A 103 -5.28 -13.34 -2.94
C PHE A 103 -6.67 -13.92 -3.17
N TYR A 104 -7.60 -13.48 -2.34
CA TYR A 104 -8.99 -13.90 -2.30
C TYR A 104 -9.86 -12.71 -2.73
N VAL A 105 -10.87 -12.97 -3.56
CA VAL A 105 -11.77 -11.90 -4.00
C VAL A 105 -12.78 -11.58 -2.89
N ALA A 106 -12.85 -10.33 -2.47
CA ALA A 106 -13.85 -9.83 -1.54
C ALA A 106 -14.46 -8.52 -2.08
N GLY A 107 -15.56 -8.63 -2.83
CA GLY A 107 -16.22 -7.47 -3.42
C GLY A 107 -15.33 -6.72 -4.42
N SER A 108 -15.13 -5.41 -4.22
CA SER A 108 -14.21 -4.56 -5.01
C SER A 108 -12.72 -4.76 -4.65
N HIS A 109 -12.42 -5.54 -3.62
CA HIS A 109 -11.07 -5.71 -3.08
C HIS A 109 -10.52 -7.12 -3.31
N PHE A 110 -9.19 -7.22 -3.33
CA PHE A 110 -8.47 -8.45 -3.02
C PHE A 110 -8.10 -8.46 -1.55
N VAL A 111 -8.20 -9.62 -0.92
CA VAL A 111 -7.81 -9.87 0.46
C VAL A 111 -6.72 -10.93 0.48
N THR A 112 -5.67 -10.72 1.26
CA THR A 112 -4.68 -11.74 1.58
C THR A 112 -4.65 -11.99 3.08
N PHE A 113 -4.39 -13.23 3.46
CA PHE A 113 -4.22 -13.65 4.85
C PHE A 113 -2.74 -13.94 5.19
N ASP A 114 -1.83 -13.64 4.25
CA ASP A 114 -0.39 -13.76 4.41
C ASP A 114 0.24 -12.39 4.69
N ARG A 115 0.90 -12.26 5.84
CA ARG A 115 1.59 -11.02 6.27
C ARG A 115 2.69 -10.60 5.31
N ALA A 116 3.32 -11.56 4.62
CA ALA A 116 4.42 -11.30 3.70
C ALA A 116 3.94 -10.80 2.32
N ALA A 117 2.66 -11.01 1.99
CA ALA A 117 2.17 -10.73 0.64
C ALA A 117 2.14 -9.23 0.34
N ILE A 118 1.57 -8.43 1.24
CA ILE A 118 1.58 -6.98 1.17
C ILE A 118 1.73 -6.41 2.59
N PRO A 119 2.96 -6.29 3.11
CA PRO A 119 3.21 -5.66 4.40
C PRO A 119 2.72 -4.21 4.42
N ALA A 120 2.24 -3.74 5.57
CA ALA A 120 1.65 -2.40 5.69
C ALA A 120 2.64 -1.28 5.31
N GLU A 121 3.92 -1.40 5.70
CA GLU A 121 4.94 -0.42 5.31
C GLU A 121 5.22 -0.41 3.81
N LYS A 122 5.17 -1.59 3.16
CA LYS A 122 5.29 -1.71 1.71
C LYS A 122 4.14 -0.97 1.03
N ALA A 123 2.90 -1.23 1.46
CA ALA A 123 1.72 -0.57 0.93
C ALA A 123 1.73 0.94 1.19
N ALA A 124 2.23 1.40 2.34
CA ALA A 124 2.37 2.81 2.66
C ALA A 124 3.19 3.56 1.62
N LEU A 125 4.34 3.01 1.24
CA LEU A 125 5.22 3.59 0.21
C LEU A 125 4.59 3.63 -1.18
N TRP A 126 3.49 2.94 -1.45
CA TRP A 126 2.79 3.11 -2.73
C TRP A 126 2.09 4.46 -2.82
N PHE A 127 1.71 5.05 -1.68
CA PHE A 127 0.88 6.26 -1.65
C PHE A 127 1.51 7.43 -0.91
N MET A 128 2.40 7.17 0.04
CA MET A 128 2.96 8.16 0.96
C MET A 128 4.48 8.11 0.88
N ALA A 129 5.10 9.29 0.81
CA ALA A 129 6.53 9.39 1.03
C ALA A 129 6.87 9.00 2.48
N PRO A 130 8.09 8.51 2.74
CA PRO A 130 8.54 8.30 4.11
C PRO A 130 8.48 9.59 4.93
N ASP A 131 8.14 9.46 6.21
CA ASP A 131 8.18 10.56 7.16
C ASP A 131 9.62 11.05 7.36
N LYS A 132 9.76 12.36 7.60
CA LYS A 132 11.05 12.95 7.94
C LYS A 132 11.27 12.92 9.45
N PRO A 133 12.53 13.07 9.92
CA PRO A 133 12.81 13.24 11.33
C PRO A 133 12.05 14.41 11.99
N GLU A 134 11.76 15.47 11.22
CA GLU A 134 10.95 16.61 11.68
C GLU A 134 9.42 16.37 11.69
N ASP A 135 8.93 15.31 11.04
CA ASP A 135 7.50 14.97 10.97
C ASP A 135 7.07 14.15 12.21
N GLU A 136 7.44 14.63 13.41
CA GLU A 136 7.13 13.93 14.66
C GLU A 136 5.62 13.96 14.96
N TYR A 137 5.02 12.77 15.06
CA TYR A 137 3.63 12.60 15.46
C TYR A 137 3.50 12.43 16.97
N ALA A 138 2.82 13.36 17.63
CA ALA A 138 2.29 13.12 18.96
C ALA A 138 0.94 12.40 18.84
N SER A 139 0.86 11.18 19.37
CA SER A 139 -0.39 10.40 19.41
C SER A 139 -0.81 10.17 20.86
N GLY A 140 -2.05 10.53 21.17
CA GLY A 140 -2.72 10.18 22.43
C GLY A 140 -3.89 9.25 22.14
N GLN A 141 -4.23 8.43 23.12
CA GLN A 141 -5.44 7.60 23.09
C GLN A 141 -6.24 7.90 24.34
N ASP A 142 -7.55 7.98 24.18
CA ASP A 142 -8.47 7.91 25.32
C ASP A 142 -8.92 6.46 25.54
N GLU A 143 -9.63 6.21 26.63
CA GLU A 143 -10.19 4.90 26.97
C GLU A 143 -11.53 4.63 26.25
N THR A 144 -11.82 5.34 25.15
CA THR A 144 -13.09 5.18 24.44
C THR A 144 -13.01 4.05 23.42
N SER A 145 -14.10 3.29 23.35
CA SER A 145 -14.34 2.31 22.30
C SER A 145 -15.74 2.47 21.74
N PHE A 146 -15.94 1.93 20.54
CA PHE A 146 -17.26 1.80 19.95
C PHE A 146 -17.40 0.49 19.19
N PRO A 147 -18.61 -0.09 19.15
CA PRO A 147 -18.86 -1.30 18.37
C PRO A 147 -18.81 -0.99 16.87
N LEU A 148 -18.03 -1.78 16.11
CA LEU A 148 -17.95 -1.66 14.65
C LEU A 148 -19.32 -1.84 13.97
N SER A 149 -20.22 -2.59 14.60
CA SER A 149 -21.59 -2.78 14.11
C SER A 149 -22.41 -1.49 14.11
N ASP A 150 -22.15 -0.56 15.03
CA ASP A 150 -22.82 0.75 15.15
C ASP A 150 -21.85 1.93 15.03
N LEU A 151 -21.55 2.30 13.78
CA LEU A 151 -20.67 3.44 13.48
C LEU A 151 -21.21 4.79 13.97
N LYS A 152 -22.48 4.90 14.39
CA LYS A 152 -22.98 6.16 14.98
C LYS A 152 -22.37 6.41 16.36
N ALA A 153 -21.95 5.35 17.07
CA ALA A 153 -21.28 5.44 18.37
C ALA A 153 -19.89 6.09 18.28
N MET A 154 -19.28 6.15 17.09
CA MET A 154 -18.06 6.93 16.81
C MET A 154 -18.28 8.44 17.02
N LYS A 155 -19.54 8.92 17.01
CA LYS A 155 -19.91 10.34 17.18
C LYS A 155 -19.23 11.29 16.19
N ALA A 156 -18.94 10.79 14.98
CA ALA A 156 -18.43 11.63 13.90
C ALA A 156 -19.46 12.70 13.51
N PRO A 157 -19.05 13.96 13.25
CA PRO A 157 -19.96 15.01 12.85
C PRO A 157 -20.57 14.69 11.47
N ASN A 158 -21.84 15.05 11.24
CA ASN A 158 -22.57 14.71 10.01
C ASN A 158 -21.80 15.00 8.71
N PRO A 159 -21.10 16.15 8.55
CA PRO A 159 -20.29 16.38 7.35
C PRO A 159 -19.13 15.40 7.16
N ALA A 160 -18.55 14.87 8.23
CA ALA A 160 -17.54 13.82 8.16
C ALA A 160 -18.17 12.48 7.76
N VAL A 161 -19.37 12.17 8.25
CA VAL A 161 -20.11 10.95 7.89
C VAL A 161 -20.44 10.91 6.40
N GLU A 162 -21.04 11.98 5.87
CA GLU A 162 -21.41 12.08 4.46
C GLU A 162 -20.19 11.97 3.54
N ARG A 163 -19.11 12.68 3.88
CA ARG A 163 -17.86 12.63 3.10
C ARG A 163 -17.16 11.28 3.24
N GLY A 164 -17.20 10.66 4.41
CA GLY A 164 -16.65 9.34 4.65
C GLY A 164 -17.36 8.27 3.83
N LEU A 165 -18.69 8.32 3.76
CA LEU A 165 -19.48 7.47 2.87
C LEU A 165 -19.08 7.67 1.40
N ALA A 166 -18.91 8.91 0.96
CA ALA A 166 -18.47 9.19 -0.41
C ALA A 166 -17.07 8.64 -0.71
N TYR A 167 -16.17 8.62 0.28
CA TYR A 167 -14.83 8.05 0.14
C TYR A 167 -14.87 6.52 0.08
N PHE A 168 -15.68 5.89 0.93
CA PHE A 168 -15.92 4.45 0.90
C PHE A 168 -16.49 3.99 -0.45
N VAL A 169 -17.54 4.64 -0.95
CA VAL A 169 -18.18 4.29 -2.23
C VAL A 169 -17.23 4.47 -3.43
N LYS A 170 -16.26 5.36 -3.34
CA LYS A 170 -15.26 5.63 -4.39
C LYS A 170 -13.99 4.78 -4.24
N ASP A 171 -14.00 3.76 -3.37
CA ASP A 171 -12.83 2.92 -3.07
C ASP A 171 -11.56 3.75 -2.73
N MET A 172 -11.75 4.86 -1.99
CA MET A 172 -10.65 5.73 -1.56
C MET A 172 -9.84 5.15 -0.38
N VAL A 173 -10.31 4.06 0.24
CA VAL A 173 -9.52 3.28 1.20
C VAL A 173 -8.63 2.34 0.38
N ARG A 174 -7.40 2.77 0.13
CA ARG A 174 -6.46 2.12 -0.80
C ARG A 174 -5.76 0.91 -0.20
N TYR A 175 -5.72 0.83 1.12
CA TYR A 175 -5.18 -0.31 1.84
C TYR A 175 -5.86 -0.38 3.21
N LEU A 176 -6.11 -1.59 3.69
CA LEU A 176 -6.63 -1.85 5.02
C LEU A 176 -6.06 -3.17 5.52
N CYS A 177 -5.50 -3.21 6.72
CA CYS A 177 -5.13 -4.47 7.36
C CYS A 177 -5.55 -4.51 8.83
N VAL A 178 -5.72 -5.73 9.33
CA VAL A 178 -5.76 -6.03 10.77
C VAL A 178 -4.73 -7.12 11.01
N ASP A 179 -3.76 -6.85 11.89
CA ASP A 179 -2.77 -7.82 12.37
C ASP A 179 -2.94 -8.05 13.88
N GLY A 180 -3.50 -9.21 14.23
CA GLY A 180 -3.98 -9.48 15.58
C GLY A 180 -5.09 -8.48 15.92
N THR A 181 -4.79 -7.53 16.80
CA THR A 181 -5.72 -6.45 17.16
C THR A 181 -5.36 -5.11 16.53
N LYS A 182 -4.21 -4.98 15.87
CA LYS A 182 -3.74 -3.71 15.33
C LYS A 182 -4.31 -3.50 13.93
N GLY A 183 -5.06 -2.43 13.76
CA GLY A 183 -5.62 -2.01 12.49
C GLY A 183 -4.87 -0.83 11.89
N ARG A 184 -4.65 -0.88 10.58
CA ARG A 184 -4.08 0.23 9.81
C ARG A 184 -4.79 0.35 8.47
N ALA A 185 -5.07 1.57 8.04
CA ALA A 185 -5.63 1.85 6.73
C ALA A 185 -4.92 3.05 6.09
N ILE A 186 -4.88 3.05 4.76
CA ILE A 186 -4.42 4.17 3.94
C ILE A 186 -5.62 4.70 3.17
N VAL A 187 -5.95 5.96 3.39
CA VAL A 187 -7.10 6.62 2.77
C VAL A 187 -6.62 7.76 1.89
N GLU A 188 -6.89 7.66 0.59
CA GLU A 188 -6.52 8.68 -0.38
C GLU A 188 -7.51 9.86 -0.33
N GLY A 189 -6.97 11.08 -0.34
CA GLY A 189 -7.72 12.33 -0.36
C GLY A 189 -6.96 13.39 -1.16
N SER A 190 -6.75 14.58 -0.61
CA SER A 190 -5.83 15.57 -1.20
C SER A 190 -4.36 15.10 -1.18
N ARG A 191 -4.05 14.22 -0.24
CA ARG A 191 -2.88 13.35 -0.17
C ARG A 191 -3.35 12.04 0.48
N ALA A 192 -2.49 11.02 0.52
CA ALA A 192 -2.80 9.84 1.32
C ALA A 192 -2.67 10.15 2.81
N TYR A 193 -3.58 9.58 3.61
CA TYR A 193 -3.62 9.70 5.06
C TYR A 193 -3.61 8.32 5.67
N GLU A 194 -2.91 8.18 6.78
CA GLU A 194 -2.88 6.97 7.57
C GLU A 194 -3.97 7.03 8.64
N VAL A 195 -4.66 5.93 8.82
CA VAL A 195 -5.61 5.71 9.92
C VAL A 195 -5.16 4.49 10.69
N ASN A 196 -4.92 4.66 12.00
CA ASN A 196 -4.54 3.57 12.91
C ASN A 196 -5.65 3.36 13.93
N PHE A 197 -5.88 2.11 14.31
CA PHE A 197 -6.90 1.73 15.28
C PHE A 197 -6.57 0.40 15.94
N THR A 198 -7.24 0.10 17.05
CA THR A 198 -7.28 -1.24 17.63
C THR A 198 -8.66 -1.85 17.34
N TYR A 199 -8.69 -3.11 16.91
CA TYR A 199 -9.91 -3.87 16.69
C TYR A 199 -9.86 -5.19 17.45
N CYS A 200 -10.81 -5.41 18.36
CA CYS A 200 -10.88 -6.64 19.14
C CYS A 200 -12.32 -7.01 19.44
N GLY A 201 -12.73 -8.23 19.09
CA GLY A 201 -14.04 -8.76 19.48
C GLY A 201 -15.24 -7.96 18.97
N GLY A 202 -15.09 -7.22 17.86
CA GLY A 202 -16.15 -6.34 17.34
C GLY A 202 -16.07 -4.89 17.81
N GLU A 203 -15.21 -4.57 18.78
CA GLU A 203 -14.97 -3.22 19.28
C GLU A 203 -13.79 -2.56 18.56
N VAL A 204 -13.90 -1.26 18.33
CA VAL A 204 -12.83 -0.39 17.83
C VAL A 204 -12.44 0.62 18.91
N SER A 205 -11.14 0.80 19.13
CA SER A 205 -10.60 1.82 20.03
C SER A 205 -9.31 2.43 19.47
N GLY A 206 -8.84 3.54 20.07
CA GLY A 206 -7.58 4.20 19.66
C GLY A 206 -7.57 4.64 18.20
N LEU A 207 -8.73 4.97 17.63
CA LEU A 207 -8.89 5.38 16.25
C LEU A 207 -8.29 6.78 16.04
N THR A 208 -7.26 6.85 15.20
CA THR A 208 -6.50 8.06 14.93
C THR A 208 -6.24 8.20 13.44
N CYS A 209 -6.10 9.45 12.96
CA CYS A 209 -5.78 9.75 11.58
C CYS A 209 -4.68 10.80 11.48
N SER A 210 -3.76 10.65 10.53
CA SER A 210 -2.68 11.63 10.26
C SER A 210 -3.15 12.94 9.61
N CYS A 211 -4.46 13.18 9.54
CA CYS A 211 -5.02 14.44 9.06
C CYS A 211 -5.17 15.47 10.19
N PHE A 212 -5.17 16.76 9.83
CA PHE A 212 -5.22 17.87 10.80
C PHE A 212 -6.62 18.12 11.42
N CYS A 213 -7.44 17.09 11.61
CA CYS A 213 -8.78 17.25 12.20
C CYS A 213 -8.72 17.03 13.72
N GLY A 214 -9.29 17.95 14.51
CA GLY A 214 -9.37 17.86 15.97
C GLY A 214 -10.42 16.88 16.51
N GLY A 215 -10.74 15.82 15.76
CA GLY A 215 -11.77 14.84 16.07
C GLY A 215 -12.12 13.99 14.86
N SER A 216 -13.15 13.17 15.01
CA SER A 216 -13.53 12.15 14.04
C SER A 216 -13.65 12.66 12.60
N CYS A 217 -12.77 12.17 11.74
CA CYS A 217 -12.62 12.68 10.38
C CYS A 217 -13.29 11.78 9.33
N LYS A 218 -13.44 12.30 8.10
CA LYS A 218 -13.99 11.52 6.97
C LYS A 218 -13.15 10.27 6.63
N HIS A 219 -11.83 10.31 6.88
CA HIS A 219 -10.95 9.18 6.56
C HIS A 219 -11.17 8.03 7.53
N GLU A 220 -11.30 8.33 8.81
CA GLU A 220 -11.66 7.35 9.84
C GLU A 220 -13.03 6.71 9.56
N VAL A 221 -14.04 7.53 9.22
CA VAL A 221 -15.37 7.00 8.85
C VAL A 221 -15.27 6.06 7.64
N ALA A 222 -14.55 6.46 6.59
CA ALA A 222 -14.36 5.63 5.40
C ALA A 222 -13.64 4.32 5.74
N ALA A 223 -12.58 4.39 6.54
CA ALA A 223 -11.82 3.22 6.99
C ALA A 223 -12.69 2.26 7.81
N MET A 224 -13.54 2.76 8.70
CA MET A 224 -14.45 1.93 9.50
C MET A 224 -15.57 1.30 8.66
N MET A 225 -16.12 2.03 7.68
CA MET A 225 -17.06 1.46 6.71
C MET A 225 -16.41 0.35 5.88
N GLN A 226 -15.19 0.57 5.40
CA GLN A 226 -14.43 -0.43 4.65
C GLN A 226 -14.11 -1.65 5.53
N LEU A 227 -13.69 -1.43 6.78
CA LEU A 227 -13.40 -2.49 7.74
C LEU A 227 -14.63 -3.37 7.98
N LYS A 228 -15.78 -2.75 8.26
CA LYS A 228 -17.05 -3.46 8.46
C LYS A 228 -17.40 -4.31 7.23
N ASN A 229 -17.42 -3.71 6.04
CA ASN A 229 -17.76 -4.41 4.80
C ASN A 229 -16.78 -5.55 4.48
N THR A 230 -15.48 -5.32 4.68
CA THR A 230 -14.44 -6.33 4.43
C THR A 230 -14.58 -7.51 5.38
N LEU A 231 -14.79 -7.26 6.67
CA LEU A 231 -14.99 -8.30 7.67
C LEU A 231 -16.28 -9.10 7.43
N GLU A 232 -17.37 -8.46 7.01
CA GLU A 232 -18.61 -9.15 6.62
C GLU A 232 -18.37 -10.15 5.46
N LEU A 233 -17.58 -9.74 4.45
CA LEU A 233 -17.22 -10.60 3.33
C LEU A 233 -16.25 -11.72 3.73
N ILE A 234 -15.29 -11.44 4.61
CA ILE A 234 -14.37 -12.43 5.17
C ILE A 234 -15.13 -13.46 6.00
N GLU A 235 -16.02 -13.03 6.90
CA GLU A 235 -16.79 -13.94 7.75
C GLU A 235 -17.69 -14.85 6.91
N LYS A 236 -18.29 -14.31 5.84
CA LYS A 236 -19.16 -15.09 4.96
C LYS A 236 -18.42 -16.17 4.15
N ASN A 237 -17.19 -15.90 3.71
CA ASN A 237 -16.54 -16.73 2.68
C ASN A 237 -15.20 -17.35 3.12
N TYR A 238 -14.52 -16.76 4.09
CA TYR A 238 -13.11 -17.02 4.43
C TYR A 238 -12.84 -17.08 5.94
N ALA A 239 -13.87 -17.24 6.79
CA ALA A 239 -13.77 -17.16 8.24
C ALA A 239 -12.69 -18.08 8.84
N GLU A 240 -12.60 -19.32 8.36
CA GLU A 240 -11.62 -20.29 8.86
C GLU A 240 -10.17 -19.87 8.56
N VAL A 241 -9.94 -19.32 7.36
CA VAL A 241 -8.61 -18.86 6.94
C VAL A 241 -8.19 -17.67 7.80
N TYR A 242 -9.10 -16.72 8.01
CA TYR A 242 -8.84 -15.55 8.86
C TYR A 242 -8.61 -15.91 10.33
N ARG A 243 -9.43 -16.81 10.89
CA ARG A 243 -9.27 -17.25 12.28
C ARG A 243 -7.92 -17.92 12.53
N ARG A 244 -7.40 -18.64 11.53
CA ARG A 244 -6.08 -19.30 11.61
C ARG A 244 -4.93 -18.30 11.47
N SER A 245 -5.04 -17.32 10.58
CA SER A 245 -3.96 -16.34 10.36
C SER A 245 -3.91 -15.26 11.44
N GLY A 246 -5.07 -14.90 12.01
CA GLY A 246 -5.25 -13.72 12.85
C GLY A 246 -4.87 -12.42 12.10
N TYR A 247 -4.90 -12.44 10.78
CA TYR A 247 -4.43 -11.36 9.93
C TYR A 247 -5.18 -11.32 8.61
N PHE A 248 -5.50 -10.10 8.15
CA PHE A 248 -5.78 -9.86 6.74
C PHE A 248 -5.21 -8.52 6.30
N ALA A 249 -4.88 -8.41 5.01
CA ALA A 249 -4.75 -7.15 4.30
C ALA A 249 -5.69 -7.13 3.09
N ALA A 250 -6.28 -5.98 2.82
CA ALA A 250 -7.23 -5.74 1.76
C ALA A 250 -6.79 -4.54 0.93
N VAL A 251 -6.86 -4.68 -0.39
CA VAL A 251 -6.44 -3.68 -1.37
C VAL A 251 -7.49 -3.64 -2.48
N PRO A 252 -7.92 -2.46 -2.98
CA PRO A 252 -8.81 -2.40 -4.14
C PRO A 252 -8.19 -3.15 -5.32
N LYS A 253 -9.02 -3.82 -6.13
CA LYS A 253 -8.54 -4.57 -7.29
C LYS A 253 -7.74 -3.68 -8.23
N GLU A 254 -8.29 -2.52 -8.56
CA GLU A 254 -7.64 -1.51 -9.42
C GLU A 254 -6.26 -1.12 -8.87
N THR A 255 -6.18 -0.86 -7.56
CA THR A 255 -4.92 -0.51 -6.89
C THR A 255 -3.88 -1.63 -7.03
N LEU A 256 -4.25 -2.88 -6.79
CA LEU A 256 -3.29 -3.98 -6.94
C LEU A 256 -2.76 -4.04 -8.38
N PHE A 257 -3.63 -3.94 -9.39
CA PHE A 257 -3.22 -3.97 -10.79
C PHE A 257 -2.33 -2.77 -11.15
N SER A 258 -2.67 -1.56 -10.73
CA SER A 258 -1.93 -0.36 -11.12
C SER A 258 -0.50 -0.31 -10.58
N PHE A 259 -0.26 -0.87 -9.40
CA PHE A 259 1.09 -0.95 -8.84
C PHE A 259 1.85 -2.18 -9.31
N THR A 260 1.19 -3.33 -9.38
CA THR A 260 1.90 -4.61 -9.56
C THR A 260 1.97 -5.07 -11.00
N VAL A 261 1.09 -4.59 -11.89
CA VAL A 261 0.97 -5.11 -13.26
C VAL A 261 1.29 -4.05 -14.33
N ASP A 262 0.90 -2.79 -14.16
CA ASP A 262 1.01 -1.77 -15.22
C ASP A 262 2.44 -1.53 -15.73
N GLY A 263 3.46 -1.77 -14.90
CA GLY A 263 4.87 -1.66 -15.27
C GLY A 263 5.50 -2.95 -15.82
N MET A 264 4.76 -4.06 -15.85
CA MET A 264 5.30 -5.35 -16.26
C MET A 264 5.20 -5.55 -17.78
N GLU A 265 6.34 -5.77 -18.44
CA GLU A 265 6.37 -6.10 -19.87
C GLU A 265 5.90 -7.53 -20.17
N ARG A 266 6.07 -8.45 -19.22
CA ARG A 266 5.73 -9.87 -19.36
C ARG A 266 5.19 -10.40 -18.04
N GLY A 267 4.14 -11.21 -18.12
CA GLY A 267 3.54 -11.88 -16.98
C GLY A 267 2.48 -12.88 -17.42
N ARG A 268 2.12 -13.81 -16.54
CA ARG A 268 0.98 -14.70 -16.74
C ARG A 268 -0.01 -14.50 -15.61
N LEU A 269 -1.19 -13.98 -15.96
CA LEU A 269 -2.35 -13.96 -15.07
C LEU A 269 -3.21 -15.19 -15.37
N THR A 270 -3.69 -15.90 -14.35
CA THR A 270 -4.61 -17.02 -14.51
C THR A 270 -5.80 -16.77 -13.58
N LEU A 271 -7.01 -16.79 -14.14
CA LEU A 271 -8.29 -16.45 -13.49
C LEU A 271 -9.22 -17.67 -13.51
#